data_AF-A0A356B9M0-F1
#
_entry.id   AF-A0A356B9M0-F1
#
_cell.length_a   1.000
_cell.length_b   1.000
_cell.length_c   1.000
_cell.angle_alpha   90.00
_cell.angle_beta   90.00
_cell.angle_gamma   90.00
#
_symmetry.space_group_name_H-M   'P 1'
#
loop_
_entity.id
_entity.type
_entity.pdbx_description
1 polymer ?
#
loop_
_entity_poly.entity_id
_entity_poly.type
_entity_poly.pdbx_seq_one_letter_code
_entity_poly.pdbx_strand_id
1 'polypeptide(L)'
;MAWPEFSCSDNAVVITFVDLNVCTKASTYSKVEVLAGATPTIVFEQNGTDFNALSYEPAEKALSGLPSRIQAESPRQALDALFSWRDSSNLSPKQQAFLQVFGIEAQTQLMQFTNGNMTAYVRLNEGAADNTIFMIVGNSSNVYRVIGNFSSADVQQWLSLLNVN
;
A
#
# COMPACT_ATOMS: atom_id res chain seq x y z
N MET A 1 -12.38 -10.43 10.99
CA MET A 1 -10.94 -10.74 11.10
C MET A 1 -10.24 -9.74 10.18
N ALA A 2 -9.41 -8.86 10.72
CA ALA A 2 -8.66 -7.90 9.91
C ALA A 2 -7.47 -8.63 9.28
N TRP A 3 -7.41 -8.64 7.95
CA TRP A 3 -6.54 -9.50 7.16
C TRP A 3 -5.94 -8.74 5.98
N PRO A 4 -4.61 -8.68 5.81
CA PRO A 4 -3.59 -9.62 6.33
C PRO A 4 -3.04 -9.36 7.76
N GLU A 5 -2.67 -10.40 8.50
CA GLU A 5 -2.01 -10.27 9.81
C GLU A 5 -0.49 -10.08 9.63
N PHE A 6 0.04 -8.88 9.87
CA PHE A 6 1.49 -8.61 9.73
C PHE A 6 2.32 -8.94 10.99
N SER A 7 1.70 -9.44 12.05
CA SER A 7 2.39 -9.96 13.25
C SER A 7 2.19 -11.47 13.37
N CYS A 8 3.29 -12.19 13.55
CA CYS A 8 3.27 -13.64 13.68
C CYS A 8 2.94 -14.05 15.12
N SER A 9 1.85 -14.79 15.31
CA SER A 9 1.54 -15.49 16.56
C SER A 9 2.12 -16.91 16.53
N ASP A 10 2.16 -17.59 17.69
CA ASP A 10 2.51 -19.02 17.75
C ASP A 10 1.53 -19.81 16.87
N ASN A 11 2.07 -20.60 15.93
CA ASN A 11 1.37 -21.30 14.83
C ASN A 11 1.00 -20.47 13.58
N ALA A 12 1.62 -19.30 13.38
CA ALA A 12 1.56 -18.60 12.10
C ALA A 12 2.44 -19.28 11.03
N VAL A 13 1.93 -19.39 9.82
CA VAL A 13 2.71 -19.58 8.59
C VAL A 13 3.30 -18.22 8.22
N VAL A 14 4.63 -18.18 8.12
CA VAL A 14 5.37 -16.98 7.71
C VAL A 14 5.63 -17.05 6.21
N ILE A 15 5.19 -16.02 5.50
CA ILE A 15 5.44 -15.85 4.07
C ILE A 15 6.40 -14.68 3.93
N THR A 16 7.64 -14.97 3.55
CA THR A 16 8.62 -13.94 3.23
C THR A 16 8.41 -13.48 1.79
N PHE A 17 8.08 -12.21 1.63
CA PHE A 17 7.88 -11.56 0.35
C PHE A 17 8.95 -10.47 0.17
N VAL A 18 10.01 -10.84 -0.56
CA VAL A 18 11.26 -10.05 -0.66
C VAL A 18 11.88 -9.88 0.73
N ASP A 19 11.75 -8.72 1.37
CA ASP A 19 12.23 -8.45 2.73
C ASP A 19 11.09 -8.22 3.74
N LEU A 20 9.83 -8.28 3.28
CA LEU A 20 8.66 -8.16 4.13
C LEU A 20 8.21 -9.55 4.60
N ASN A 21 8.06 -9.71 5.92
CA ASN A 21 7.40 -10.89 6.46
C ASN A 21 5.91 -10.64 6.59
N VAL A 22 5.10 -11.49 5.97
CA VAL A 22 3.64 -11.51 6.12
C VAL A 22 3.24 -12.79 6.84
N CYS A 23 2.38 -12.68 7.84
CA CYS A 23 1.98 -13.81 8.66
C CYS A 23 0.54 -14.22 8.35
N THR A 24 0.25 -15.51 8.41
CA THR A 24 -1.12 -16.03 8.29
C THR A 24 -1.30 -17.23 9.20
N LYS A 25 -2.52 -17.48 9.69
CA LYS A 25 -2.81 -18.72 10.43
C LYS A 25 -2.77 -19.91 9.46
N ALA A 26 -2.30 -21.07 9.93
CA ALA A 26 -2.25 -22.27 9.11
C ALA A 26 -3.62 -22.65 8.49
N SER A 27 -4.71 -22.43 9.23
CA SER A 27 -6.08 -22.68 8.78
C SER A 27 -6.57 -21.73 7.67
N THR A 28 -5.87 -20.61 7.44
CA THR A 28 -6.22 -19.60 6.44
C THR A 28 -5.21 -19.54 5.28
N TYR A 29 -4.14 -20.34 5.32
CA TYR A 29 -3.12 -20.36 4.26
C TYR A 29 -3.69 -20.72 2.88
N SER A 30 -4.74 -21.55 2.82
CA SER A 30 -5.41 -21.90 1.57
C SER A 30 -6.06 -20.72 0.83
N LYS A 31 -6.16 -19.54 1.48
CA LYS A 31 -6.68 -18.30 0.91
C LYS A 31 -5.58 -17.35 0.43
N VAL A 32 -4.33 -17.81 0.41
CA VAL A 32 -3.19 -17.05 -0.06
C VAL A 32 -2.73 -17.63 -1.40
N GLU A 33 -2.73 -16.80 -2.43
CA GLU A 33 -2.21 -17.16 -3.74
C GLU A 33 -0.98 -16.33 -4.06
N VAL A 34 0.04 -16.96 -4.65
CA VAL A 34 1.23 -16.27 -5.15
C VAL A 34 1.17 -16.27 -6.67
N LEU A 35 0.95 -15.09 -7.24
CA LEU A 35 0.96 -14.89 -8.68
C LEU A 35 2.38 -14.58 -9.13
N ALA A 36 3.04 -15.59 -9.71
CA ALA A 36 4.36 -15.44 -10.30
C ALA A 36 4.24 -14.73 -11.66
N GLY A 37 4.89 -13.57 -11.81
CA GLY A 37 4.89 -12.78 -13.03
C GLY A 37 5.93 -11.67 -12.97
N ALA A 38 5.93 -10.77 -13.95
CA ALA A 38 6.86 -9.63 -13.98
C ALA A 38 6.74 -8.70 -12.76
N THR A 39 5.55 -8.66 -12.13
CA THR A 39 5.35 -8.14 -10.79
C THR A 39 4.84 -9.29 -9.91
N PRO A 40 5.71 -9.95 -9.14
CA PRO A 40 5.26 -10.90 -8.14
C PRO A 40 4.20 -10.25 -7.25
N THR A 41 3.10 -10.96 -7.01
CA THR A 41 1.98 -10.45 -6.21
C THR A 41 1.47 -11.55 -5.30
N ILE A 42 1.27 -11.23 -4.03
CA ILE A 42 0.54 -12.09 -3.10
C ILE A 42 -0.90 -11.60 -3.05
N VAL A 43 -1.84 -12.49 -3.32
CA VAL A 43 -3.27 -12.23 -3.23
C VAL A 43 -3.82 -12.91 -1.99
N PHE A 44 -4.64 -12.15 -1.27
CA PHE A 44 -5.20 -12.46 0.03
C PHE A 44 -6.72 -12.48 -0.10
N GLU A 45 -7.32 -13.65 -0.29
CA GLU A 45 -8.77 -13.80 -0.40
C GLU A 45 -9.44 -13.63 0.98
N GLN A 46 -10.46 -12.79 1.09
CA GLN A 46 -11.21 -12.61 2.33
C GLN A 46 -12.48 -13.48 2.35
N ASN A 47 -13.42 -13.24 1.43
CA ASN A 47 -14.76 -13.86 1.43
C ASN A 47 -15.27 -14.27 0.03
N GLY A 48 -14.41 -14.78 -0.87
CA GLY A 48 -14.79 -15.21 -2.22
C GLY A 48 -15.02 -14.09 -3.24
N THR A 49 -15.32 -12.87 -2.81
CA THR A 49 -15.48 -11.68 -3.67
C THR A 49 -14.48 -10.56 -3.38
N ASP A 50 -13.95 -10.49 -2.16
CA ASP A 50 -13.00 -9.47 -1.73
C ASP A 50 -11.59 -10.03 -1.63
N PHE A 51 -10.62 -9.26 -2.14
CA PHE A 51 -9.20 -9.59 -2.07
C PHE A 51 -8.35 -8.37 -1.72
N ASN A 52 -7.21 -8.63 -1.10
CA ASN A 52 -6.10 -7.67 -1.02
C ASN A 52 -4.94 -8.22 -1.84
N ALA A 53 -4.29 -7.37 -2.64
CA ALA A 53 -3.15 -7.73 -3.46
C ALA A 53 -1.93 -6.92 -3.02
N LEU A 54 -0.88 -7.61 -2.57
CA LEU A 54 0.41 -7.04 -2.22
C LEU A 54 1.41 -7.29 -3.35
N SER A 55 1.90 -6.22 -3.96
CA SER A 55 2.99 -6.27 -4.94
C SER A 55 4.24 -5.56 -4.41
N TYR A 56 5.40 -5.92 -4.97
CA TYR A 56 6.66 -5.19 -4.80
C TYR A 56 7.20 -4.85 -6.18
N GLU A 57 7.24 -3.57 -6.53
CA GLU A 57 7.58 -3.14 -7.89
C GLU A 57 8.31 -1.80 -7.91
N PRO A 58 9.04 -1.48 -9.00
CA PRO A 58 9.70 -0.18 -9.14
C PRO A 58 8.72 0.99 -9.03
N ALA A 59 9.14 2.09 -8.41
CA ALA A 59 8.29 3.26 -8.21
C ALA A 59 7.72 3.84 -9.51
N GLU A 60 8.46 3.75 -10.62
CA GLU A 60 7.97 4.16 -11.94
C GLU A 60 6.70 3.39 -12.33
N LYS A 61 6.57 2.12 -11.93
CA LYS A 61 5.36 1.32 -12.15
C LYS A 61 4.32 1.55 -11.06
N ALA A 62 4.70 1.42 -9.78
CA ALA A 62 3.77 1.53 -8.65
C ALA A 62 3.08 2.90 -8.60
N LEU A 63 3.83 3.97 -8.90
CA LEU A 63 3.37 5.36 -8.86
C LEU A 63 3.10 5.89 -10.27
N SER A 64 2.91 5.02 -11.26
CA SER A 64 2.59 5.40 -12.64
C SER A 64 3.52 6.49 -13.23
N GLY A 65 4.78 6.54 -12.83
CA GLY A 65 5.76 7.55 -13.28
C GLY A 65 5.64 8.92 -12.61
N LEU A 66 4.91 9.03 -11.51
CA LEU A 66 4.75 10.28 -10.76
C LEU A 66 6.08 10.95 -10.39
N PRO A 67 7.10 10.25 -9.83
CA PRO A 67 8.35 10.90 -9.43
C PRO A 67 9.01 11.67 -10.58
N SER A 68 9.13 11.03 -11.74
CA SER A 68 9.68 11.60 -12.96
C SER A 68 8.90 12.82 -13.45
N ARG A 69 7.55 12.76 -13.39
CA ARG A 69 6.70 13.84 -13.89
C ARG A 69 6.70 15.10 -13.02
N ILE A 70 7.07 14.98 -11.75
CA ILE A 70 7.17 16.12 -10.83
C ILE A 70 8.60 16.44 -10.41
N GLN A 71 9.59 15.76 -11.01
CA GLN A 71 11.01 15.95 -10.72
C GLN A 71 11.34 15.69 -9.24
N ALA A 72 10.69 14.68 -8.64
CA ALA A 72 11.03 14.23 -7.30
C ALA A 72 12.29 13.35 -7.35
N GLU A 73 13.19 13.54 -6.39
CA GLU A 73 14.43 12.79 -6.22
C GLU A 73 14.20 11.39 -5.65
N SER A 74 13.02 11.14 -5.06
CA SER A 74 12.64 9.84 -4.51
C SER A 74 11.14 9.55 -4.62
N PRO A 75 10.73 8.26 -4.55
CA PRO A 75 9.32 7.88 -4.48
C PRO A 75 8.61 8.51 -3.28
N ARG A 76 9.34 8.65 -2.17
CA ARG A 76 8.86 9.26 -0.93
C ARG A 76 8.49 10.72 -1.16
N GLN A 77 9.41 11.49 -1.72
CA GLN A 77 9.16 12.91 -2.04
C GLN A 77 7.99 13.07 -3.01
N ALA A 78 7.83 12.13 -3.97
CA ALA A 78 6.70 12.14 -4.88
C ALA A 78 5.35 11.94 -4.17
N LEU A 79 5.28 10.99 -3.22
CA LEU A 79 4.10 10.72 -2.42
C LEU A 79 3.81 11.84 -1.41
N ASP A 80 4.83 12.39 -0.75
CA ASP A 80 4.69 13.56 0.12
C ASP A 80 4.05 14.74 -0.64
N ALA A 81 4.55 15.01 -1.85
CA ALA A 81 3.98 16.05 -2.70
C ALA A 81 2.52 15.75 -3.06
N LEU A 82 2.23 14.54 -3.56
CA LEU A 82 0.86 14.13 -3.92
C LEU A 82 -0.12 14.28 -2.76
N PHE A 83 0.26 13.81 -1.57
CA PHE A 83 -0.59 13.85 -0.38
C PHE A 83 -0.80 15.28 0.12
N SER A 84 0.20 16.16 -0.01
CA SER A 84 0.08 17.57 0.37
C SER A 84 -0.88 18.38 -0.52
N TRP A 85 -1.13 17.94 -1.76
CA TRP A 85 -1.96 18.68 -2.71
C TRP A 85 -3.45 18.59 -2.39
N ARG A 86 -3.91 17.53 -1.73
CA ARG A 86 -5.34 17.29 -1.48
C ARG A 86 -6.03 18.44 -0.74
N ASP A 87 -5.33 19.08 0.19
CA ASP A 87 -5.88 20.19 1.00
C ASP A 87 -5.49 21.58 0.46
N SER A 88 -4.86 21.66 -0.72
CA SER A 88 -4.45 22.94 -1.31
C SER A 88 -5.60 23.63 -2.04
N SER A 89 -5.83 24.91 -1.74
CA SER A 89 -6.85 25.71 -2.41
C SER A 89 -6.46 26.19 -3.82
N ASN A 90 -5.17 26.11 -4.17
CA ASN A 90 -4.62 26.67 -5.42
C ASN A 90 -3.86 25.60 -6.20
N LEU A 91 -4.56 24.55 -6.61
CA LEU A 91 -3.97 23.49 -7.44
C LEU A 91 -3.82 23.92 -8.89
N SER A 92 -2.64 23.65 -9.45
CA SER A 92 -2.48 23.70 -10.90
C SER A 92 -3.30 22.58 -11.56
N PRO A 93 -3.72 22.74 -12.84
CA PRO A 93 -4.42 21.69 -13.58
C PRO A 93 -3.65 20.36 -13.60
N LYS A 94 -2.32 20.43 -13.64
CA LYS A 94 -1.45 19.25 -13.61
C LYS A 94 -1.54 18.49 -12.27
N GLN A 95 -1.55 19.21 -11.14
CA GLN A 95 -1.70 18.58 -9.82
C GLN A 95 -3.09 17.98 -9.64
N GLN A 96 -4.13 18.67 -10.12
CA GLN A 96 -5.50 18.14 -10.10
C GLN A 96 -5.62 16.84 -10.92
N ALA A 97 -5.00 16.80 -12.11
CA ALA A 97 -4.95 15.59 -12.93
C ALA A 97 -4.23 14.42 -12.21
N PHE A 98 -3.15 14.69 -11.48
CA PHE A 98 -2.49 13.64 -10.69
C PHE A 98 -3.37 13.14 -9.55
N LEU A 99 -4.04 14.01 -8.80
CA LEU A 99 -4.97 13.57 -7.75
C LEU A 99 -6.05 12.64 -8.34
N GLN A 100 -6.61 12.99 -9.51
CA GLN A 100 -7.59 12.16 -10.22
C GLN A 100 -7.03 10.79 -10.66
N VAL A 101 -5.83 10.75 -11.24
CA VAL A 101 -5.17 9.50 -11.66
C VAL A 101 -4.96 8.56 -10.47
N PHE A 102 -4.70 9.11 -9.29
CA PHE A 102 -4.54 8.35 -8.05
C PHE A 102 -5.85 8.14 -7.29
N GLY A 103 -6.99 8.56 -7.86
CA GLY A 103 -8.31 8.44 -7.24
C GLY A 103 -8.41 9.14 -5.89
N ILE A 104 -7.71 10.28 -5.74
CA ILE A 104 -7.75 11.16 -4.58
C ILE A 104 -8.77 12.27 -4.88
N GLU A 105 -9.91 12.16 -4.20
CA GLU A 105 -11.08 13.02 -4.29
C GLU A 105 -11.30 13.77 -2.96
N ALA A 106 -12.31 14.63 -2.91
CA ALA A 106 -12.57 15.48 -1.75
C ALA A 106 -12.84 14.67 -0.46
N GLN A 107 -13.54 13.54 -0.60
CA GLN A 107 -13.90 12.64 0.49
C GLN A 107 -12.82 11.59 0.78
N THR A 108 -11.76 11.51 -0.03
CA THR A 108 -10.67 10.56 0.19
C THR A 108 -9.97 10.85 1.50
N GLN A 109 -9.86 9.84 2.36
CA GLN A 109 -9.04 9.90 3.56
C GLN A 109 -7.60 9.53 3.21
N LEU A 110 -6.69 10.48 3.42
CA LEU A 110 -5.26 10.27 3.29
C LEU A 110 -4.63 10.13 4.67
N MET A 111 -3.79 9.10 4.86
CA MET A 111 -3.05 8.89 6.09
C MET A 111 -1.60 8.55 5.79
N GLN A 112 -0.71 8.93 6.70
CA GLN A 112 0.70 8.58 6.65
C GLN A 112 1.10 7.91 7.95
N PHE A 113 1.83 6.81 7.85
CA PHE A 113 2.37 6.07 8.98
C PHE A 113 3.88 5.93 8.82
N THR A 114 4.61 6.07 9.92
CA THR A 114 6.07 5.84 9.95
C THR A 114 6.38 4.85 11.05
N ASN A 115 7.08 3.77 10.72
CA ASN A 115 7.58 2.80 11.68
C ASN A 115 9.02 2.45 11.33
N GLY A 116 9.98 2.86 12.17
CA GLY A 116 11.41 2.68 11.90
C GLY A 116 11.83 3.34 10.58
N ASN A 117 12.37 2.53 9.67
CA ASN A 117 12.79 2.96 8.33
C ASN A 117 11.67 2.94 7.28
N MET A 118 10.48 2.46 7.63
CA MET A 118 9.35 2.33 6.71
C MET A 118 8.41 3.52 6.82
N THR A 119 7.99 4.06 5.68
CA THR A 119 6.90 5.04 5.57
C THR A 119 5.79 4.47 4.69
N ALA A 120 4.55 4.49 5.19
CA ALA A 120 3.36 4.05 4.47
C ALA A 120 2.43 5.23 4.19
N TYR A 121 1.96 5.33 2.96
CA TYR A 121 1.02 6.33 2.45
C TYR A 121 -0.28 5.63 2.08
N VAL A 122 -1.36 5.99 2.75
CA VAL A 122 -2.64 5.29 2.66
C VAL A 122 -3.68 6.20 2.02
N ARG A 123 -4.36 5.69 0.99
CA ARG A 123 -5.52 6.29 0.36
C ARG A 123 -6.74 5.41 0.60
N LEU A 124 -7.70 5.93 1.37
CA LEU A 124 -8.98 5.28 1.61
C LEU A 124 -10.13 6.07 1.01
N ASN A 125 -10.94 5.39 0.21
CA ASN A 125 -12.27 5.78 -0.21
C ASN A 125 -13.26 4.81 0.44
N GLU A 126 -14.23 5.34 1.19
CA GLU A 126 -15.19 4.51 1.92
C GLU A 126 -15.94 3.58 0.96
N GLY A 127 -15.91 2.26 1.24
CA GLY A 127 -16.55 1.23 0.43
C GLY A 127 -15.90 0.94 -0.92
N ALA A 128 -14.76 1.56 -1.25
CA ALA A 128 -14.07 1.30 -2.50
C ALA A 128 -13.28 -0.02 -2.46
N ALA A 129 -13.33 -0.76 -3.57
CA ALA A 129 -12.62 -2.04 -3.72
C ALA A 129 -11.13 -1.85 -4.05
N ASP A 130 -10.68 -0.62 -4.30
CA ASP A 130 -9.35 -0.29 -4.79
C ASP A 130 -8.52 0.54 -3.78
N ASN A 131 -8.87 0.54 -2.49
CA ASN A 131 -8.10 1.25 -1.46
C ASN A 131 -6.62 0.87 -1.54
N THR A 132 -5.73 1.85 -1.33
CA THR A 132 -4.30 1.68 -1.66
C THR A 132 -3.40 2.07 -0.50
N ILE A 133 -2.40 1.23 -0.24
CA ILE A 133 -1.25 1.56 0.62
C ILE A 133 0.01 1.51 -0.24
N PHE A 134 0.81 2.57 -0.24
CA PHE A 134 2.17 2.58 -0.76
C PHE A 134 3.15 2.56 0.42
N MET A 135 4.01 1.56 0.51
CA MET A 135 5.02 1.46 1.57
C MET A 135 6.41 1.55 0.97
N ILE A 136 7.24 2.42 1.55
CA ILE A 136 8.62 2.66 1.16
C ILE A 136 9.50 2.31 2.35
N VAL A 137 10.49 1.46 2.11
CA VAL A 137 11.49 1.07 3.11
C VAL A 137 12.81 1.80 2.83
N GLY A 138 13.28 2.56 3.80
CA GLY A 138 14.50 3.37 3.69
C GLY A 138 14.45 4.31 2.49
N ASN A 139 15.49 4.25 1.66
CA ASN A 139 15.60 5.03 0.42
C ASN A 139 15.41 4.16 -0.84
N SER A 140 14.67 3.05 -0.73
CA SER A 140 14.43 2.15 -1.86
C SER A 140 13.73 2.87 -3.02
N SER A 141 14.13 2.54 -4.24
CA SER A 141 13.43 2.94 -5.46
C SER A 141 12.23 2.05 -5.78
N ASN A 142 12.05 0.96 -5.04
CA ASN A 142 10.90 0.07 -5.14
C ASN A 142 9.88 0.40 -4.05
N VAL A 143 8.62 0.08 -4.35
CA VAL A 143 7.47 0.36 -3.50
C VAL A 143 6.71 -0.93 -3.29
N TYR A 144 6.39 -1.24 -2.03
CA TYR A 144 5.34 -2.20 -1.73
C TYR A 144 4.00 -1.52 -1.95
N ARG A 145 3.12 -2.15 -2.72
CA ARG A 145 1.78 -1.63 -2.98
C ARG A 145 0.74 -2.64 -2.56
N VAL A 146 -0.15 -2.25 -1.67
CA VAL A 146 -1.33 -3.03 -1.28
C VAL A 146 -2.54 -2.38 -1.92
N ILE A 147 -3.34 -3.15 -2.66
CA ILE A 147 -4.64 -2.71 -3.21
C ILE A 147 -5.72 -3.67 -2.73
N GLY A 148 -6.86 -3.15 -2.30
CA GLY A 148 -8.03 -3.98 -2.02
C GLY A 148 -9.13 -3.27 -1.26
N ASN A 149 -10.02 -4.06 -0.68
CA ASN A 149 -11.17 -3.59 0.08
C ASN A 149 -10.83 -3.64 1.58
N PHE A 150 -10.32 -2.53 2.12
CA PHE A 150 -9.95 -2.44 3.53
C PHE A 150 -10.35 -1.11 4.15
N SER A 151 -10.61 -1.15 5.46
CA SER A 151 -11.01 -0.02 6.28
C SER A 151 -9.82 0.66 6.95
N SER A 152 -10.06 1.81 7.59
CA SER A 152 -9.04 2.49 8.42
C SER A 152 -8.63 1.65 9.62
N ALA A 153 -9.54 0.87 10.21
CA ALA A 153 -9.25 -0.02 11.33
C ALA A 153 -8.30 -1.16 10.90
N ASP A 154 -8.53 -1.73 9.72
CA ASP A 154 -7.66 -2.76 9.14
C ASP A 154 -6.23 -2.20 8.96
N VAL A 155 -6.10 -1.04 8.34
CA VAL A 155 -4.82 -0.36 8.11
C VAL A 155 -4.07 -0.10 9.41
N GLN A 156 -4.76 0.43 10.44
CA GLN A 156 -4.13 0.71 11.73
C GLN A 156 -3.61 -0.55 12.40
N GLN A 157 -4.40 -1.63 12.36
CA GLN A 157 -3.99 -2.92 12.89
C GLN A 157 -2.78 -3.47 12.13
N TRP A 158 -2.77 -3.36 10.81
CA TRP A 158 -1.69 -3.89 9.97
C TRP A 158 -0.38 -3.14 10.15
N LEU A 159 -0.41 -1.82 10.03
CA LEU A 159 0.80 -1.00 10.01
C LEU A 159 1.44 -0.87 11.40
N SER A 160 0.67 -1.01 12.48
CA SER A 160 1.22 -1.06 13.85
C SER A 160 2.02 -2.34 14.15
N LEU A 161 1.86 -3.37 13.33
CA LEU A 161 2.44 -4.69 13.53
C LEU A 161 3.58 -5.01 12.54
N LEU A 162 3.75 -4.20 11.51
CA LEU A 162 4.78 -4.37 10.50
C LEU A 162 6.17 -4.14 11.09
N ASN A 163 7.00 -5.17 11.07
CA ASN A 163 8.45 -5.08 11.28
C ASN A 163 9.15 -5.33 9.94
N VAL A 164 10.08 -4.43 9.59
CA VAL A 164 10.95 -4.57 8.43
C VAL A 164 12.33 -4.97 8.94
N ASN A 165 12.88 -6.05 8.38
CA ASN A 165 14.20 -6.60 8.75
C ASN A 165 15.33 -5.92 8.01
#